data_AF-A0A8D3XXU1-F1
#
_entry.id   AF-A0A8D3XXU1-F1
#
_cell.length_a   1.000
_cell.length_b   1.000
_cell.length_c   1.000
_cell.angle_alpha   90.00
_cell.angle_beta   90.00
_cell.angle_gamma   90.00
#
_symmetry.space_group_name_H-M   'P 1'
#
loop_
_entity.id
_entity.type
_entity.pdbx_description
1 polymer ?
#
loop_
_entity_poly.entity_id
_entity_poly.type
_entity_poly.pdbx_seq_one_letter_code
_entity_poly.pdbx_strand_id
1 'polypeptide(L)'
;MHNLRKHPRTPLKCRIRVRHESFGELIGHTRDLSDGGVYIRHPDLAALEPGAILIGQVQDLPVPAPELEMVVTRVDAEGAGLRFVEG
;
A
#
# COMPACT_ATOMS: atom_id res chain seq x y z
N MET A 1 5.60 -23.91 -10.43
CA MET A 1 5.31 -22.47 -10.23
C MET A 1 6.21 -21.95 -9.13
N HIS A 2 7.26 -21.19 -9.47
CA HIS A 2 8.20 -20.68 -8.47
C HIS A 2 7.58 -19.50 -7.72
N ASN A 3 7.36 -19.64 -6.42
CA ASN A 3 6.98 -18.55 -5.54
C ASN A 3 8.23 -17.69 -5.30
N LEU A 4 8.48 -16.70 -6.16
CA LEU A 4 9.67 -15.82 -6.13
C LEU A 4 9.62 -14.76 -5.01
N ARG A 5 8.85 -15.00 -3.94
CA ARG A 5 8.72 -14.03 -2.84
C ARG A 5 9.90 -14.18 -1.89
N LYS A 6 10.71 -13.12 -1.80
CA LYS A 6 11.83 -13.05 -0.84
C LYS A 6 11.38 -12.90 0.62
N HIS A 7 10.19 -12.33 0.88
CA HIS A 7 9.68 -12.04 2.22
C HIS A 7 8.26 -12.61 2.42
N PRO A 8 7.99 -13.31 3.54
CA PRO A 8 6.63 -13.75 3.87
C PRO A 8 5.71 -12.55 4.10
N ARG A 9 4.44 -12.70 3.72
CA ARG A 9 3.40 -11.70 3.97
C ARG A 9 2.60 -12.08 5.20
N THR A 10 2.55 -11.17 6.15
CA THR A 10 1.75 -11.28 7.37
C THR A 10 0.41 -10.59 7.14
N PRO A 11 -0.73 -11.28 7.30
CA PRO A 11 -2.03 -10.64 7.32
C PRO A 11 -2.06 -9.57 8.41
N LEU A 12 -2.37 -8.34 8.02
CA LEU A 12 -2.40 -7.20 8.93
C LEU A 12 -3.43 -6.22 8.42
N LYS A 13 -4.46 -5.96 9.23
CA LYS A 13 -5.50 -4.98 8.94
C LYS A 13 -5.28 -3.73 9.77
N CYS A 14 -4.72 -2.70 9.14
CA CYS A 14 -4.50 -1.39 9.71
C CYS A 14 -5.18 -0.34 8.83
N ARG A 15 -5.62 0.76 9.44
CA ARG A 15 -6.03 1.96 8.69
C ARG A 15 -4.78 2.65 8.17
N ILE A 16 -4.80 3.00 6.89
CA ILE A 16 -3.70 3.68 6.23
C ILE A 16 -4.24 4.87 5.45
N ARG A 17 -3.65 6.03 5.70
CA ARG A 17 -3.88 7.23 4.91
C ARG A 17 -3.01 7.15 3.67
N VAL A 18 -3.60 7.41 2.52
CA VAL A 18 -2.94 7.32 1.22
C VAL A 18 -3.14 8.62 0.48
N ARG A 19 -2.07 9.17 -0.11
CA ARG A 19 -2.09 10.39 -0.90
C ARG A 19 -1.52 10.17 -2.30
N HIS A 20 -2.29 10.56 -3.31
CA HIS A 20 -1.93 10.52 -4.73
C HIS A 20 -2.54 11.72 -5.46
N GLU A 21 -1.91 12.18 -6.54
CA GLU A 21 -2.38 13.36 -7.29
C GLU A 21 -3.79 13.21 -7.89
N SER A 22 -4.19 11.99 -8.28
CA SER A 22 -5.47 11.75 -8.95
C SER A 22 -6.70 11.79 -8.02
N PHE A 23 -6.52 11.59 -6.72
CA PHE A 23 -7.62 11.52 -5.75
C PHE A 23 -7.39 12.34 -4.48
N GLY A 24 -6.24 13.02 -4.34
CA GLY A 24 -5.88 13.73 -3.12
C GLY A 24 -5.54 12.75 -2.00
N GLU A 25 -6.28 12.79 -0.90
CA GLU A 25 -6.05 11.96 0.29
C GLU A 25 -7.28 11.11 0.62
N LEU A 26 -7.05 9.84 0.95
CA LEU A 26 -8.08 8.89 1.36
C LEU A 26 -7.61 7.95 2.47
N ILE A 27 -8.56 7.25 3.10
CA ILE A 27 -8.28 6.22 4.10
C ILE A 27 -8.61 4.84 3.54
N GLY A 28 -7.59 4.00 3.39
CA GLY A 28 -7.70 2.58 3.01
C GLY A 28 -7.46 1.64 4.20
N HIS A 29 -7.52 0.34 3.92
CA HIS A 29 -7.14 -0.69 4.88
C HIS A 29 -6.11 -1.64 4.28
N THR A 30 -5.05 -1.94 5.04
CA THR A 30 -4.12 -2.99 4.64
C THR A 30 -4.80 -4.36 4.69
N ARG A 31 -4.43 -5.25 3.78
CA ARG A 31 -4.81 -6.68 3.81
C ARG A 31 -3.67 -7.53 4.35
N ASP A 32 -2.48 -7.30 3.81
CA ASP A 32 -1.26 -8.02 4.15
C ASP A 32 -0.04 -7.08 3.99
N LEU A 33 1.01 -7.34 4.79
CA LEU A 33 2.26 -6.59 4.83
C LEU A 33 3.45 -7.57 4.76
N SER A 34 4.53 -7.16 4.13
CA SER A 34 5.85 -7.82 4.15
C SER A 34 6.94 -6.75 4.22
N ASP A 35 8.18 -7.14 4.48
CA ASP A 35 9.31 -6.20 4.53
C ASP A 35 9.47 -5.37 3.25
N GLY A 36 9.07 -5.94 2.09
CA GLY A 36 9.18 -5.26 0.80
C GLY A 36 7.93 -4.51 0.34
N GLY A 37 6.81 -4.59 1.04
CA GLY A 37 5.60 -3.91 0.58
C GLY A 37 4.30 -4.37 1.22
N VAL A 38 3.22 -3.72 0.81
CA VAL A 38 1.88 -3.81 1.43
C VAL A 38 0.80 -3.98 0.36
N TYR A 39 -0.30 -4.62 0.70
CA TYR A 39 -1.52 -4.56 -0.10
C TYR A 39 -2.57 -3.71 0.61
N ILE A 40 -3.17 -2.75 -0.09
CA ILE A 40 -4.18 -1.82 0.43
C ILE A 40 -5.48 -2.00 -0.34
N ARG A 41 -6.58 -2.17 0.40
CA ARG A 41 -7.94 -2.22 -0.13
C ARG A 41 -8.54 -0.82 -0.16
N HIS A 42 -8.88 -0.37 -1.36
CA HIS A 42 -9.69 0.82 -1.61
C HIS A 42 -10.06 0.86 -3.12
N PRO A 43 -11.31 1.17 -3.49
CA PRO A 43 -11.73 1.20 -4.90
C PRO A 43 -10.93 2.19 -5.74
N ASP A 44 -10.63 3.38 -5.22
CA ASP A 44 -9.84 4.38 -5.97
C ASP A 44 -8.39 3.93 -6.25
N LEU A 45 -7.85 3.01 -5.45
CA LEU A 45 -6.53 2.42 -5.71
C LEU A 45 -6.59 1.37 -6.82
N ALA A 46 -7.74 0.77 -7.08
CA ALA A 46 -7.94 -0.17 -8.19
C ALA A 46 -7.91 0.54 -9.56
N ALA A 47 -8.12 1.86 -9.58
CA ALA A 47 -8.05 2.69 -10.78
C ALA A 47 -6.63 3.19 -11.11
N LEU A 48 -5.63 2.91 -10.25
CA LEU A 48 -4.24 3.31 -10.50
C LEU A 48 -3.55 2.36 -11.49
N GLU A 49 -2.52 2.88 -12.15
CA GLU A 49 -1.67 2.09 -13.03
C GLU A 49 -0.43 1.57 -12.28
N PRO A 50 0.06 0.35 -12.60
CA PRO A 50 1.37 -0.10 -12.14
C PRO A 50 2.47 0.92 -12.51
N GLY A 51 3.31 1.27 -11.55
CA GLY A 51 4.31 2.35 -11.68
C GLY A 51 3.90 3.66 -11.03
N ALA A 52 2.61 3.87 -10.72
CA ALA A 52 2.17 5.05 -9.98
C ALA A 52 2.82 5.11 -8.58
N ILE A 53 3.19 6.32 -8.15
CA ILE A 53 3.85 6.58 -6.87
C ILE A 53 2.86 7.27 -5.95
N LEU A 54 2.72 6.77 -4.72
CA LEU A 54 1.88 7.38 -3.70
C LEU A 54 2.57 7.39 -2.34
N ILE A 55 2.08 8.27 -1.46
CA ILE A 55 2.52 8.36 -0.06
C ILE A 55 1.51 7.65 0.83
N GLY A 56 1.99 6.80 1.74
CA GLY A 56 1.16 6.12 2.73
C GLY A 56 1.62 6.37 4.16
N GLN A 57 0.68 6.41 5.10
CA GLN A 57 0.96 6.56 6.52
C GLN A 57 -0.04 5.75 7.35
N VAL A 58 0.47 4.84 8.18
CA VAL A 58 -0.38 4.08 9.12
C VAL A 58 -1.02 5.04 10.12
N GLN A 59 -2.32 4.83 10.36
CA GLN A 59 -3.12 5.65 11.26
C GLN A 59 -3.37 4.95 12.59
N ASP A 60 -3.96 5.68 13.53
CA ASP A 60 -4.42 5.17 14.83
C ASP A 60 -3.30 4.64 15.74
N LEU A 61 -2.07 5.12 15.53
CA LEU A 61 -0.94 4.92 16.44
C LEU A 61 -0.88 6.04 17.49
N PRO A 62 -0.34 5.79 18.69
CA PRO A 62 -0.16 6.82 19.73
C PRO A 62 0.67 8.02 19.29
N VAL A 63 1.55 7.81 18.30
CA VAL A 63 2.34 8.84 17.63
C VAL A 63 2.17 8.66 16.11
N PRO A 64 2.22 9.74 15.31
CA PRO A 64 2.12 9.61 13.85
C PRO A 64 3.16 8.64 13.29
N ALA A 65 2.71 7.66 12.50
CA ALA A 65 3.62 6.80 11.76
C ALA A 65 4.47 7.62 10.77
N PRO A 66 5.65 7.15 10.37
CA PRO A 66 6.36 7.77 9.25
C PRO A 66 5.51 7.70 7.97
N GLU A 67 5.65 8.72 7.12
CA GLU A 67 5.17 8.66 5.75
C GLU A 67 6.14 7.81 4.91
N LEU A 68 5.60 6.93 4.07
CA LEU A 68 6.35 6.03 3.21
C LEU A 68 5.94 6.25 1.76
N GLU A 69 6.94 6.44 0.89
CA GLU A 69 6.73 6.42 -0.55
C GLU A 69 6.63 4.97 -1.05
N MET A 70 5.64 4.72 -1.90
CA MET A 70 5.35 3.39 -2.41
C MET A 70 5.00 3.45 -3.88
N VAL A 71 5.42 2.42 -4.62
CA VAL A 71 5.10 2.26 -6.03
C VAL A 71 4.07 1.14 -6.21
N VAL A 72 3.03 1.41 -7.00
CA VAL A 72 2.03 0.42 -7.38
C VAL A 72 2.70 -0.65 -8.23
N THR A 73 2.60 -1.91 -7.81
CA THR A 73 3.14 -3.07 -8.55
C THR A 73 2.06 -3.85 -9.28
N ARG A 74 0.82 -3.80 -8.77
CA ARG A 74 -0.36 -4.43 -9.36
C ARG A 74 -1.62 -3.79 -8.79
N VAL A 75 -2.69 -3.83 -9.57
CA VAL A 75 -4.05 -3.50 -9.14
C VAL A 75 -4.99 -4.65 -9.45
N ASP A 76 -6.05 -4.78 -8.67
CA ASP A 76 -7.17 -5.68 -8.90
C ASP A 76 -8.47 -5.03 -8.37
N ALA A 77 -9.62 -5.69 -8.51
CA ALA A 77 -10.91 -5.12 -8.15
C ALA A 77 -11.06 -4.75 -6.65
N GLU A 78 -10.20 -5.25 -5.76
CA GLU A 78 -10.23 -4.93 -4.33
C GLU A 78 -9.32 -3.76 -3.95
N GLY A 79 -8.31 -3.44 -4.76
CA GLY A 79 -7.32 -2.40 -4.45
C GLY A 79 -5.97 -2.62 -5.13
N ALA A 80 -4.88 -2.30 -4.43
CA ALA A 80 -3.53 -2.26 -4.99
C ALA A 80 -2.50 -2.99 -4.13
N GLY A 81 -1.58 -3.69 -4.80
CA GLY A 81 -0.33 -4.18 -4.21
C GLY A 81 0.80 -3.20 -4.48
N LEU A 82 1.49 -2.77 -3.42
CA LEU A 82 2.53 -1.76 -3.48
C LEU A 82 3.85 -2.29 -2.94
N ARG A 83 4.94 -1.73 -3.45
CA ARG A 83 6.31 -1.97 -2.97
C ARG A 83 6.82 -0.70 -2.33
N PHE A 84 7.53 -0.82 -1.21
CA PHE A 84 8.20 0.32 -0.59
C PHE A 84 9.32 0.82 -1.52
N VAL A 85 9.41 2.14 -1.67
CA VAL A 85 10.57 2.76 -2.29
C VAL A 85 11.65 2.80 -1.21
N GLU A 86 12.69 1.99 -1.36
CA GLU A 86 13.88 2.08 -0.51
C GLU A 86 14.64 3.35 -0.89
N GLY A 87 14.94 4.18 0.11
CA GLY A 87 15.81 5.35 0.00
C GLY A 87 17.25 5.01 0.35
#